data_AF-A0A847M1J2-F1
#
_entry.id   AF-A0A847M1J2-F1
#
_cell.length_a   1.000
_cell.length_b   1.000
_cell.length_c   1.000
_cell.angle_alpha   90.00
_cell.angle_beta   90.00
_cell.angle_gamma   90.00
#
_symmetry.space_group_name_H-M   'P 1'
#
loop_
_entity.id
_entity.type
_entity.pdbx_description
1 polymer ?
#
loop_
_entity_poly.entity_id
_entity_poly.type
_entity_poly.pdbx_seq_one_letter_code
_entity_poly.pdbx_strand_id
1 'polypeptide(L)' 'IGGSSEGSVIGWSMKEPVPITASMLKMPEAVNTAIPSVYKAGQWTLSPAGIPTAVMTGHLAVQAIRRAVKKTSGSK' A
#
# COMPACT_ATOMS: atom_id res chain seq x y z
N ILE A 1 -23.14 -4.78 -3.50
CA ILE A 1 -22.44 -3.47 -3.57
C ILE A 1 -22.61 -2.82 -2.20
N GLY A 2 -21.56 -2.81 -1.39
CA GLY A 2 -21.65 -2.34 0.00
C GLY A 2 -20.49 -2.88 0.82
N GLY A 3 -19.41 -2.12 0.89
CA GLY A 3 -18.23 -2.42 1.71
C GLY A 3 -17.32 -1.21 1.95
N SER A 4 -17.79 -0.01 1.60
CA SER A 4 -17.11 1.27 1.84
C SER A 4 -18.08 2.41 2.17
N SER A 5 -19.38 2.13 2.27
CA SER A 5 -20.42 3.17 2.39
C SER A 5 -20.52 3.78 3.79
N GLU A 6 -20.05 3.08 4.82
CA GLU A 6 -20.10 3.55 6.22
C GLU A 6 -18.73 3.96 6.78
N GLY A 7 -17.75 4.15 5.90
CA GLY A 7 -16.38 4.40 6.33
C GLY A 7 -15.64 3.11 6.69
N SER A 8 -14.32 3.18 6.61
CA SER A 8 -13.45 2.06 6.91
C SER A 8 -13.59 1.63 8.39
N VAL A 9 -13.38 0.34 8.68
CA VAL A 9 -13.29 -0.25 10.04
C VAL A 9 -12.15 0.38 10.89
N ILE A 10 -11.54 1.48 10.43
CA ILE A 10 -10.57 2.30 11.16
C ILE A 10 -11.21 3.18 12.24
N GLY A 11 -12.54 3.35 12.26
CA GLY A 11 -13.24 4.23 13.21
C GLY A 11 -13.13 3.84 14.68
N TRP A 12 -12.73 2.60 15.01
CA TRP A 12 -12.74 2.06 16.37
C TRP A 12 -11.43 2.28 17.17
N SER A 13 -10.42 2.95 16.61
CA SER A 13 -9.16 3.19 17.35
C SER A 13 -8.40 4.43 16.86
N MET A 14 -9.00 5.61 16.99
CA MET A 14 -8.28 6.88 16.81
C MET A 14 -7.69 7.44 18.12
N LYS A 15 -7.45 6.57 19.11
CA LYS A 15 -6.75 6.94 20.36
C LYS A 15 -5.24 7.09 20.14
N GLU A 16 -4.69 6.37 19.15
CA GLU A 16 -3.27 6.30 18.84
C GLU A 16 -3.01 6.67 17.37
N PRO A 17 -1.78 7.11 17.01
CA PRO A 17 -1.41 7.39 15.63
C PRO A 17 -1.59 6.16 14.73
N VAL A 18 -2.02 6.40 13.49
CA VAL A 18 -2.22 5.33 12.50
C VAL A 18 -0.89 4.60 12.25
N PRO A 19 -0.82 3.25 12.41
CA PRO A 19 0.44 2.50 12.36
C PRO A 19 0.96 2.24 10.94
N ILE A 20 0.26 2.77 9.93
CA ILE A 20 0.62 2.64 8.51
C ILE A 20 0.98 4.01 7.93
N THR A 21 1.76 4.01 6.85
CA THR A 21 2.19 5.24 6.17
C THR A 21 0.98 6.14 5.85
N ALA A 22 1.00 7.35 6.41
CA ALA A 22 -0.02 8.38 6.21
C ALA A 22 0.47 9.54 5.32
N SER A 23 1.62 9.37 4.66
CA SER A 23 2.23 10.39 3.80
C SER A 23 2.12 9.98 2.33
N MET A 24 1.47 10.82 1.53
CA MET A 24 1.38 10.65 0.07
C MET A 24 2.76 10.65 -0.59
N LEU A 25 3.72 11.41 -0.05
CA LEU A 25 5.10 11.44 -0.56
C LEU A 25 5.81 10.09 -0.38
N LYS A 26 5.48 9.36 0.69
CA LYS A 26 6.01 8.02 1.00
C LYS A 26 5.15 6.89 0.44
N MET A 27 4.16 7.19 -0.41
CA MET A 27 3.28 6.18 -1.00
C MET A 27 4.04 5.10 -1.81
N PRO A 28 5.11 5.40 -2.58
CA PRO A 28 5.88 4.37 -3.27
C PRO A 28 6.58 3.39 -2.32
N GLU A 29 6.83 3.79 -1.06
CA GLU A 29 7.45 2.92 -0.05
C GLU A 29 6.39 2.07 0.66
N ALA A 30 5.15 2.58 0.78
CA ALA A 30 4.05 1.93 1.49
C ALA A 30 3.65 0.57 0.90
N VAL A 31 3.92 0.34 -0.40
CA VAL A 31 3.67 -0.95 -1.07
C VAL A 31 4.69 -2.03 -0.72
N ASN A 32 5.81 -1.69 -0.09
CA ASN A 32 6.82 -2.68 0.32
C ASN A 32 6.41 -3.34 1.64
N THR A 33 6.85 -4.59 1.84
CA THR A 33 6.81 -5.26 3.14
C THR A 33 8.21 -5.49 3.68
N ALA A 34 8.29 -5.88 4.95
CA ALA A 34 9.52 -6.38 5.54
C ALA A 34 9.95 -7.74 4.95
N ILE A 35 9.05 -8.45 4.25
CA ILE A 35 9.33 -9.74 3.62
C ILE A 35 9.82 -9.49 2.18
N PRO A 36 11.04 -9.94 1.83
CA PRO A 36 11.56 -9.77 0.47
C PRO A 36 10.61 -10.37 -0.57
N SER A 37 10.47 -9.70 -1.71
CA SER A 37 9.62 -10.11 -2.85
C SER A 37 8.12 -10.23 -2.53
N VAL A 38 7.67 -9.76 -1.36
CA VAL A 38 6.25 -9.65 -0.99
C VAL A 38 5.86 -8.18 -0.91
N TYR A 39 4.79 -7.82 -1.61
CA TYR A 39 4.30 -6.45 -1.75
C TYR A 39 2.83 -6.35 -1.32
N LYS A 40 2.42 -5.15 -0.89
CA LYS A 40 1.04 -4.84 -0.48
C LYS A 40 0.37 -3.94 -1.50
N ALA A 41 -0.90 -4.21 -1.75
CA ALA A 41 -1.78 -3.39 -2.58
C ALA A 41 -3.19 -3.42 -2.00
N GLY A 42 -3.96 -2.36 -2.23
CA GLY A 42 -5.34 -2.24 -1.77
C GLY A 42 -5.57 -1.06 -0.83
N GLN A 43 -6.83 -0.91 -0.42
CA GLN A 43 -7.30 0.23 0.36
C GLN A 43 -6.67 0.34 1.76
N TRP A 44 -6.05 -0.73 2.29
CA TRP A 44 -5.42 -0.75 3.63
C TRP A 44 -3.89 -0.63 3.58
N THR A 45 -3.33 -0.35 2.41
CA THR A 45 -1.87 -0.20 2.23
C THR A 45 -1.36 1.18 2.66
N LEU A 46 -2.21 2.20 2.63
CA LEU A 46 -1.87 3.60 2.94
C LEU A 46 -3.06 4.26 3.65
N SER A 47 -2.79 5.24 4.51
CA SER A 47 -3.78 6.19 5.00
C SER A 47 -3.68 7.52 4.23
N PRO A 48 -4.79 8.10 3.73
CA PRO A 48 -6.19 7.66 3.89
C PRO A 48 -6.54 6.41 3.05
N ALA A 49 -7.44 5.59 3.60
CA ALA A 49 -7.96 4.41 2.93
C ALA A 49 -9.02 4.77 1.86
N GLY A 50 -9.23 3.88 0.90
CA GLY A 50 -10.33 3.99 -0.06
C GLY A 50 -9.99 3.45 -1.45
N ILE A 51 -10.96 3.57 -2.37
CA ILE A 51 -10.82 3.10 -3.75
C ILE A 51 -9.62 3.75 -4.48
N PRO A 52 -9.39 5.08 -4.41
CA PRO A 52 -8.23 5.69 -5.05
C PRO A 52 -6.92 5.08 -4.56
N THR A 53 -6.79 4.86 -3.25
CA THR A 53 -5.64 4.21 -2.62
C THR A 53 -5.44 2.79 -3.15
N ALA A 54 -6.52 2.01 -3.29
CA ALA A 54 -6.44 0.66 -3.84
C ALA A 54 -5.89 0.63 -5.28
N VAL A 55 -6.38 1.53 -6.13
CA VAL A 55 -5.93 1.63 -7.53
C VAL A 55 -4.47 2.07 -7.61
N MET A 56 -4.10 3.15 -6.90
CA MET A 56 -2.73 3.69 -6.93
C MET A 56 -1.71 2.68 -6.38
N THR A 57 -2.01 2.05 -5.25
CA THR A 57 -1.09 1.08 -4.62
C THR A 57 -0.92 -0.17 -5.47
N GLY A 58 -1.96 -0.60 -6.20
CA GLY A 58 -1.84 -1.68 -7.18
C GLY A 58 -0.84 -1.34 -8.30
N HIS A 59 -0.93 -0.15 -8.87
CA HIS A 59 0.01 0.30 -9.90
C HIS A 59 1.45 0.41 -9.38
N LEU A 60 1.62 1.01 -8.19
CA LEU A 60 2.93 1.16 -7.55
C LEU A 60 3.57 -0.19 -7.19
N ALA A 61 2.79 -1.15 -6.73
CA ALA A 61 3.28 -2.50 -6.44
C ALA A 61 3.85 -3.18 -7.69
N VAL A 62 3.18 -3.06 -8.85
CA VAL A 62 3.68 -3.58 -10.13
C VAL A 62 4.99 -2.91 -10.53
N GLN A 63 5.11 -1.59 -10.35
CA GLN A 63 6.38 -0.89 -10.62
C GLN A 63 7.51 -1.38 -9.72
N ALA A 64 7.24 -1.59 -8.42
CA ALA A 64 8.22 -2.10 -7.47
C ALA A 64 8.70 -3.52 -7.85
N ILE A 65 7.76 -4.40 -8.21
CA ILE A 65 8.06 -5.77 -8.70
C ILE A 65 8.93 -5.72 -9.96
N ARG A 66 8.57 -4.90 -10.95
CA ARG A 66 9.35 -4.77 -12.21
C ARG A 66 10.79 -4.34 -11.94
N ARG A 67 11.00 -3.38 -11.03
CA ARG A 67 12.33 -2.92 -10.62
C ARG A 67 13.11 -4.04 -9.92
N ALA A 68 12.47 -4.78 -9.02
CA ALA A 68 13.10 -5.89 -8.31
C ALA A 68 13.53 -7.01 -9.28
N VAL A 69 12.65 -7.42 -10.20
CA VAL A 69 12.95 -8.44 -11.22
C VAL A 69 14.13 -8.01 -12.10
N LYS A 70 14.14 -6.75 -12.57
CA LYS A 70 15.25 -6.22 -13.38
C LYS A 70 16.59 -6.26 -12.63
N LYS A 71 16.57 -5.94 -11.33
CA LYS A 71 17.77 -6.01 -10.48
C LYS A 71 18.28 -7.44 -10.36
N THR A 72 17.38 -8.42 -10.18
CA THR A 72 17.74 -9.84 -10.13
C THR A 72 18.33 -10.34 -11.45
N SER A 73 17.76 -9.93 -12.60
CA SER A 73 18.26 -10.35 -13.92
C SER A 73 19.59 -9.72 -14.32
N GLY A 74 19.89 -8.51 -13.84
CA GLY A 74 21.14 -7.80 -14.13
C GLY A 74 22.29 -8.07 -13.16
N SER A 75 22.07 -8.91 -12.14
CA SER A 75 23.10 -9.35 -11.18
C SER A 75 23.75 -10.68 -11.60
N LYS A 76 23.54 -11.11 -12.85
CA LYS A 76 24.18 -12.28 -13.46
C LYS A 76 25.35 -11.85 -14.32
#